data_AF-A0AAD9T911-F1
#
_entry.id   AF-A0AAD9T911-F1
#
_cell.length_a   1.000
_cell.length_b   1.000
_cell.length_c   1.000
_cell.angle_alpha   90.00
_cell.angle_beta   90.00
_cell.angle_gamma   90.00
#
_symmetry.space_group_name_H-M   'P 1'
#
loop_
_entity.id
_entity.type
_entity.pdbx_description
1 polymer ?
#
loop_
_entity_poly.entity_id
_entity_poly.type
_entity_poly.pdbx_seq_one_letter_code
_entity_poly.pdbx_strand_id
1 'polypeptide(L)'
;MASTLSCAASDLAPLLGGGPNSTAMATFLCSRFSAISDQFSDTSYAINNTYLLFSAYLVFAMQLGFAMLCAGSVRAKNTMNIMLTNGPRIGRFDRAGRSVALRGHSASLVVLGSFLLWFGWYGFNPGSFLTILKVYGSSGSYYGQWSAVGRTAVTTTLAGCTAALTTLFGKRLLAGHWNVTDVCNGLLGGFAAITSGCSVVDPWAAIVCGFVAAWVLIGCNKLAEKCNYDDPLEAAQLHGGCGAWGLLFTGLFAKGVYVDEVYGGPGKRPHGLFMGGGGRLLAAQIVQILVICGWVSVTMGPLFYGLHKLKLLRISSEDEMQGMDMTRHGGFAYAYHDEDDLSMKPSGVMMRRVEPTSASPTSYENSPAV
;
A
#
# COMPACT_ATOMS: atom_id res chain seq x y z
N MET A 1 -0.89 6.70 -30.36
CA MET A 1 -0.24 6.10 -31.53
C MET A 1 1.02 6.90 -31.80
N ALA A 2 2.19 6.27 -31.79
CA ALA A 2 3.39 6.93 -32.28
C ALA A 2 3.13 7.32 -33.73
N SER A 3 3.43 8.57 -34.10
CA SER A 3 3.48 8.96 -35.50
C SER A 3 4.49 8.04 -36.17
N THR A 4 4.01 7.11 -37.00
CA THR A 4 4.87 6.29 -37.82
C THR A 4 5.69 7.23 -38.68
N LEU A 5 7.01 7.13 -38.59
CA LEU A 5 7.92 7.83 -39.50
C LEU A 5 7.70 7.20 -40.87
N SER A 6 6.77 7.74 -41.65
CA SER A 6 6.48 7.25 -43.00
C SER A 6 7.43 7.90 -44.00
N CYS A 7 8.20 7.09 -44.72
CA CYS A 7 9.00 7.53 -45.85
C CYS A 7 8.26 7.23 -47.15
N ALA A 8 7.98 8.26 -47.96
CA ALA A 8 7.40 8.10 -49.29
C ALA A 8 8.47 8.32 -50.36
N ALA A 9 8.65 7.33 -51.24
CA ALA A 9 9.64 7.40 -52.32
C ALA A 9 9.31 8.54 -53.31
N SER A 10 8.03 8.89 -53.47
CA SER A 10 7.56 10.04 -54.26
C SER A 10 8.09 11.38 -53.75
N ASP A 11 8.28 11.50 -52.44
CA ASP A 11 8.66 12.75 -51.78
C ASP A 11 10.18 12.86 -51.71
N LEU A 12 10.87 11.72 -51.62
CA LEU A 12 12.33 11.65 -51.55
C LEU A 12 13.01 11.68 -52.92
N ALA A 13 12.40 11.09 -53.96
CA ALA A 13 13.02 11.01 -55.30
C ALA A 13 13.37 12.38 -55.92
N PRO A 14 12.54 13.44 -55.82
CA PRO A 14 12.88 14.78 -56.33
C PRO A 14 14.08 15.42 -55.61
N LEU A 15 14.33 15.05 -54.35
CA LEU A 15 15.43 15.58 -53.54
C LEU A 15 16.78 14.93 -53.86
N LEU A 16 16.78 13.83 -54.64
CA LEU A 16 17.97 13.06 -55.01
C LEU A 16 18.56 13.46 -56.39
N GLY A 17 18.23 14.65 -56.89
CA GLY A 17 18.89 15.24 -58.07
C GLY A 17 18.42 14.75 -59.45
N GLY A 18 17.27 14.08 -59.54
CA GLY A 18 16.57 13.82 -60.82
C GLY A 18 17.26 12.88 -61.82
N GLY A 19 18.21 12.05 -61.36
CA GLY A 19 18.86 11.04 -62.21
C GLY A 19 17.95 9.86 -62.55
N PRO A 20 18.30 9.05 -63.56
CA PRO A 20 17.49 7.90 -64.00
C PRO A 20 17.23 6.85 -62.90
N ASN A 21 18.09 6.82 -61.87
CA ASN A 21 18.01 5.89 -60.74
C ASN A 21 17.42 6.51 -59.46
N SER A 22 17.02 7.79 -59.47
CA SER A 22 16.58 8.49 -58.25
C SER A 22 15.36 7.83 -57.60
N THR A 23 14.43 7.29 -58.38
CA THR A 23 13.27 6.53 -57.88
C THR A 23 13.65 5.21 -57.23
N ALA A 24 14.60 4.47 -57.82
CA ALA A 24 15.09 3.20 -57.27
C ALA A 24 15.86 3.42 -55.96
N MET A 25 16.70 4.45 -55.93
CA MET A 25 17.43 4.87 -54.72
C MET A 25 16.48 5.35 -53.61
N ALA A 26 15.47 6.16 -53.93
CA ALA A 26 14.45 6.61 -52.96
C ALA A 26 13.68 5.43 -52.37
N THR A 27 13.25 4.47 -53.20
CA THR A 27 12.57 3.25 -52.74
C THR A 27 13.46 2.43 -51.81
N PHE A 28 14.73 2.23 -52.16
CA PHE A 28 15.68 1.53 -51.31
C PHE A 28 15.86 2.23 -49.95
N LEU A 29 16.11 3.53 -49.93
CA LEU A 29 16.26 4.30 -48.69
C LEU A 29 14.99 4.24 -47.84
N CYS A 30 13.81 4.46 -48.44
CA CYS A 30 12.55 4.35 -47.71
C CYS A 30 12.32 2.95 -47.15
N SER A 31 12.67 1.88 -47.87
CA SER A 31 12.59 0.51 -47.33
C SER A 31 13.50 0.30 -46.11
N ARG A 32 14.69 0.91 -46.09
CA ARG A 32 15.59 0.85 -44.93
C ARG A 32 15.04 1.65 -43.76
N PHE A 33 14.49 2.84 -44.00
CA PHE A 33 13.84 3.64 -42.96
C PHE A 33 12.61 2.96 -42.38
N SER A 34 11.76 2.34 -43.21
CA SER A 34 10.61 1.57 -42.75
C SER A 34 11.05 0.38 -41.90
N ALA A 35 12.05 -0.39 -42.34
CA ALA A 35 12.57 -1.52 -41.56
C ALA A 35 13.09 -1.09 -40.17
N ILE A 36 13.78 0.06 -40.09
CA ILE A 36 14.24 0.64 -38.82
C ILE A 36 13.06 1.12 -37.97
N SER A 37 12.09 1.81 -38.57
CA SER A 37 10.88 2.29 -37.89
C SER A 37 10.07 1.13 -37.31
N ASP A 38 9.92 0.04 -38.06
CA ASP A 38 9.21 -1.16 -37.63
C ASP A 38 9.94 -1.81 -36.44
N GLN A 39 11.27 -1.93 -36.50
CA GLN A 39 12.06 -2.47 -35.39
C GLN A 39 11.92 -1.63 -34.11
N PHE A 40 11.87 -0.29 -34.21
CA PHE A 40 11.62 0.58 -33.06
C PHE A 40 10.18 0.47 -32.53
N SER A 41 9.20 0.34 -33.43
CA SER A 41 7.80 0.11 -33.05
C SER A 41 7.64 -1.20 -32.30
N ASP A 42 8.21 -2.29 -32.81
CA ASP A 42 8.17 -3.61 -32.20
C ASP A 42 8.89 -3.62 -30.85
N THR A 43 10.06 -2.96 -30.75
CA THR A 43 10.79 -2.83 -29.50
C THR A 43 9.99 -2.03 -28.46
N SER A 44 9.37 -0.92 -28.87
CA SER A 44 8.51 -0.11 -28.00
C SER A 44 7.31 -0.92 -27.49
N TYR A 45 6.68 -1.69 -28.38
CA TYR A 45 5.58 -2.58 -28.02
C TYR A 45 6.04 -3.65 -27.03
N ALA A 46 7.17 -4.33 -27.29
CA ALA A 46 7.72 -5.34 -26.39
C ALA A 46 8.02 -4.77 -24.99
N ILE A 47 8.72 -3.62 -24.92
CA ILE A 47 9.05 -2.97 -23.64
C ILE A 47 7.80 -2.59 -22.86
N ASN A 48 6.81 -1.99 -23.52
CA ASN A 48 5.56 -1.60 -22.87
C ASN A 48 4.78 -2.81 -22.34
N ASN A 49 4.71 -3.91 -23.10
CA ASN A 49 4.04 -5.13 -22.63
C ASN A 49 4.79 -5.81 -21.50
N THR A 50 6.12 -5.92 -21.57
CA THR A 50 6.93 -6.48 -20.48
C THR A 50 6.74 -5.68 -19.20
N TYR A 51 6.74 -4.34 -19.30
CA TYR A 51 6.48 -3.45 -18.18
C TYR A 51 5.09 -3.66 -17.56
N LEU A 52 4.06 -3.75 -18.40
CA LEU A 52 2.68 -3.98 -17.96
C LEU A 52 2.53 -5.34 -17.28
N LEU A 53 3.08 -6.41 -17.87
CA LEU A 53 3.03 -7.76 -17.31
C LEU A 53 3.78 -7.87 -15.98
N PHE A 54 4.96 -7.24 -15.89
CA PHE A 54 5.71 -7.17 -14.64
C PHE A 54 4.93 -6.44 -13.56
N SER A 55 4.35 -5.28 -13.89
CA SER A 55 3.51 -4.51 -12.96
C SER A 55 2.29 -5.31 -12.50
N ALA A 56 1.63 -6.03 -13.40
CA ALA A 56 0.51 -6.90 -13.06
C ALA A 56 0.92 -8.03 -12.11
N TYR A 57 2.06 -8.69 -12.33
CA TYR A 57 2.58 -9.72 -11.42
C TYR A 57 2.81 -9.17 -10.01
N LEU A 58 3.37 -7.96 -9.89
CA LEU A 58 3.54 -7.29 -8.60
C LEU A 58 2.19 -7.03 -7.90
N VAL A 59 1.17 -6.59 -8.64
CA VAL A 59 -0.18 -6.42 -8.09
C VAL A 59 -0.78 -7.76 -7.65
N PHE A 60 -0.57 -8.84 -8.40
CA PHE A 60 -1.00 -10.18 -7.98
C PHE A 60 -0.33 -10.63 -6.66
N ALA A 61 0.95 -10.29 -6.46
CA ALA A 61 1.65 -10.58 -5.19
C ALA A 61 1.02 -9.86 -3.99
N MET A 62 0.29 -8.76 -4.19
CA MET A 62 -0.46 -8.09 -3.11
C MET A 62 -1.52 -9.00 -2.50
N GLN A 63 -2.09 -9.95 -3.25
CA GLN A 63 -3.09 -10.89 -2.72
C GLN A 63 -2.49 -11.80 -1.64
N LEU A 64 -1.27 -12.28 -1.87
CA LEU A 64 -0.51 -13.04 -0.86
C LEU A 64 -0.18 -12.14 0.34
N GLY A 65 0.20 -10.89 0.09
CA GLY A 65 0.46 -9.91 1.14
C GLY A 65 -0.74 -9.65 2.05
N PHE A 66 -1.92 -9.40 1.46
CA PHE A 66 -3.17 -9.26 2.19
C PHE A 66 -3.53 -10.52 2.97
N ALA A 67 -3.41 -11.70 2.35
CA ALA A 67 -3.70 -12.97 3.03
C ALA A 67 -2.85 -13.15 4.30
N MET A 68 -1.54 -12.88 4.20
CA MET A 68 -0.62 -12.97 5.35
C MET A 68 -0.89 -11.88 6.40
N LEU A 69 -1.18 -10.64 5.97
CA LEU A 69 -1.53 -9.56 6.89
C LEU A 69 -2.82 -9.87 7.67
N CYS A 70 -3.86 -10.36 6.99
CA CYS A 70 -5.11 -10.77 7.60
C CYS A 70 -4.89 -11.93 8.59
N ALA A 71 -4.15 -12.96 8.16
CA ALA A 71 -3.84 -14.13 8.98
C ALA A 71 -2.98 -13.78 10.21
N GLY A 72 -2.15 -12.74 10.14
CA GLY A 72 -1.32 -12.27 11.25
C GLY A 72 -2.04 -11.31 12.21
N SER A 73 -2.90 -10.43 11.68
CA SER A 73 -3.53 -9.34 12.45
C SER A 73 -4.73 -9.79 13.26
N VAL A 74 -5.35 -10.90 12.87
CA VAL A 74 -6.56 -11.39 13.53
C VAL A 74 -6.24 -12.50 14.49
N ARG A 75 -6.92 -12.52 15.63
CA ARG A 75 -6.79 -13.58 16.64
C ARG A 75 -7.05 -14.93 15.96
N ALA A 76 -6.24 -15.93 16.26
CA ALA A 76 -6.37 -17.29 15.73
C ALA A 76 -7.81 -17.84 15.80
N LYS A 77 -8.49 -17.64 16.93
CA LYS A 77 -9.89 -18.05 17.15
C LYS A 77 -10.91 -17.32 16.25
N ASN A 78 -10.54 -16.17 15.66
CA ASN A 78 -11.40 -15.29 14.88
C ASN A 78 -10.91 -15.06 13.44
N THR A 79 -9.89 -15.78 12.94
CA THR A 79 -9.21 -15.52 11.66
C THR A 79 -10.16 -15.50 10.44
N MET A 80 -11.30 -16.17 10.53
CA MET A 80 -12.33 -16.21 9.47
C MET A 80 -13.48 -15.18 9.66
N ASN A 81 -13.43 -14.29 10.67
CA ASN A 81 -14.53 -13.38 11.04
C ASN A 81 -14.41 -11.94 10.47
N ILE A 82 -13.55 -11.71 9.47
CA ILE A 82 -13.10 -10.34 9.14
C ILE A 82 -14.10 -9.55 8.30
N MET A 83 -15.08 -10.18 7.66
CA MET A 83 -15.78 -9.50 6.55
C MET A 83 -17.25 -9.19 6.79
N LEU A 84 -17.75 -9.18 8.04
CA LEU A 84 -19.20 -9.19 8.22
C LEU A 84 -19.66 -8.28 9.37
N THR A 85 -19.94 -7.05 8.96
CA THR A 85 -20.54 -5.93 9.68
C THR A 85 -21.77 -6.35 10.50
N ASN A 86 -21.61 -6.67 11.79
CA ASN A 86 -22.71 -6.75 12.78
C ASN A 86 -22.22 -6.56 14.22
N GLY A 87 -21.42 -5.52 14.44
CA GLY A 87 -20.95 -5.09 15.76
C GLY A 87 -19.58 -5.65 16.16
N PRO A 88 -19.03 -5.20 17.29
CA PRO A 88 -17.69 -5.57 17.73
C PRO A 88 -17.48 -7.07 17.93
N ARG A 89 -16.24 -7.54 17.76
CA ARG A 89 -15.85 -8.90 18.17
C ARG A 89 -16.04 -9.04 19.69
N ILE A 90 -16.45 -10.23 20.11
CA ILE A 90 -16.70 -10.49 21.53
C ILE A 90 -15.40 -10.23 22.32
N GLY A 91 -15.49 -9.39 23.36
CA GLY A 91 -14.34 -9.03 24.20
C GLY A 91 -13.52 -7.83 23.71
N ARG A 92 -13.83 -7.22 22.55
CA ARG A 92 -13.15 -5.99 22.10
C ARG A 92 -13.43 -4.79 23.02
N PHE A 93 -14.65 -4.70 23.55
CA PHE A 93 -15.06 -3.64 24.47
C PHE A 93 -15.60 -4.27 25.76
N ASP A 94 -15.17 -3.77 26.91
CA ASP A 94 -15.63 -4.25 28.22
C ASP A 94 -17.05 -3.74 28.55
N ARG A 95 -17.62 -4.17 29.69
CA ARG A 95 -18.97 -3.75 30.11
C ARG A 95 -19.09 -2.23 30.37
N ALA A 96 -17.96 -1.55 30.58
CA ALA A 96 -17.89 -0.10 30.73
C ALA A 96 -17.64 0.62 29.39
N GLY A 97 -17.61 -0.11 28.27
CA GLY A 97 -17.35 0.44 26.93
C GLY A 97 -15.87 0.76 26.67
N ARG A 98 -14.94 0.29 27.50
CA ARG A 98 -13.52 0.54 27.31
C ARG A 98 -12.92 -0.42 26.29
N SER A 99 -12.05 0.12 25.43
CA SER A 99 -11.27 -0.61 24.41
C SER A 99 -10.34 -1.62 25.09
N VAL A 100 -10.47 -2.91 24.74
CA VAL A 100 -9.58 -4.00 25.14
C VAL A 100 -8.84 -4.51 23.90
N ALA A 101 -7.51 -4.52 23.96
CA ALA A 101 -6.68 -4.95 22.85
C ALA A 101 -6.82 -6.47 22.60
N LEU A 102 -7.20 -6.85 21.38
CA LEU A 102 -7.22 -8.24 20.95
C LEU A 102 -5.95 -8.52 20.14
N ARG A 103 -5.04 -9.32 20.70
CA ARG A 103 -3.75 -9.61 20.05
C ARG A 103 -3.97 -10.42 18.76
N GLY A 104 -3.30 -9.99 17.69
CA GLY A 104 -3.23 -10.74 16.44
C GLY A 104 -2.52 -12.08 16.60
N HIS A 105 -2.76 -13.00 15.67
CA HIS A 105 -2.20 -14.34 15.68
C HIS A 105 -0.68 -14.37 15.49
N SER A 106 -0.11 -13.55 14.61
CA SER A 106 1.32 -13.57 14.32
C SER A 106 1.84 -12.24 13.77
N ALA A 107 2.68 -11.57 14.55
CA ALA A 107 3.38 -10.36 14.11
C ALA A 107 4.30 -10.64 12.90
N SER A 108 4.91 -11.83 12.83
CA SER A 108 5.75 -12.23 11.69
C SER A 108 4.97 -12.29 10.38
N LEU A 109 3.72 -12.79 10.42
CA LEU A 109 2.84 -12.79 9.25
C LEU A 109 2.39 -11.38 8.86
N VAL A 110 2.13 -10.49 9.83
CA VAL A 110 1.84 -9.07 9.55
C VAL A 110 3.01 -8.40 8.84
N VAL A 111 4.23 -8.62 9.34
CA VAL A 111 5.46 -8.06 8.74
C VAL A 111 5.66 -8.61 7.33
N LEU A 112 5.60 -9.94 7.15
CA LEU A 112 5.75 -10.57 5.84
C LEU A 112 4.69 -10.08 4.84
N GLY A 113 3.43 -10.00 5.28
CA GLY A 113 2.33 -9.46 4.49
C GLY A 113 2.56 -8.01 4.09
N SER A 114 3.02 -7.17 5.02
CA SER A 114 3.35 -5.76 4.76
C SER A 114 4.49 -5.60 3.76
N PHE A 115 5.52 -6.46 3.82
CA PHE A 115 6.62 -6.46 2.85
C PHE A 115 6.15 -6.83 1.45
N LEU A 116 5.31 -7.86 1.31
CA LEU A 116 4.71 -8.23 0.02
C LEU A 116 3.81 -7.13 -0.52
N LEU A 117 3.04 -6.45 0.33
CA LEU A 117 2.23 -5.30 -0.05
C LEU A 117 3.08 -4.12 -0.50
N TRP A 118 4.19 -3.82 0.17
CA TRP A 118 5.14 -2.79 -0.27
C TRP A 118 5.68 -3.13 -1.67
N PHE A 119 6.20 -4.34 -1.86
CA PHE A 119 6.70 -4.76 -3.16
C PHE A 119 5.62 -4.67 -4.24
N GLY A 120 4.41 -5.13 -3.94
CA GLY A 120 3.27 -5.03 -4.83
C GLY A 120 2.82 -3.60 -5.12
N TRP A 121 3.07 -2.64 -4.22
CA TRP A 121 2.76 -1.23 -4.43
C TRP A 121 3.58 -0.59 -5.55
N TYR A 122 4.76 -1.13 -5.89
CA TYR A 122 5.49 -0.75 -7.10
C TYR A 122 4.80 -1.24 -8.38
N GLY A 123 4.01 -2.31 -8.32
CA GLY A 123 3.09 -2.69 -9.39
C GLY A 123 1.83 -1.82 -9.40
N PHE A 124 1.34 -1.43 -8.23
CA PHE A 124 0.10 -0.67 -8.10
C PHE A 124 0.26 0.79 -8.56
N ASN A 125 1.19 1.53 -7.95
CA ASN A 125 1.36 2.96 -8.21
C ASN A 125 2.10 3.20 -9.55
N PRO A 126 3.38 2.78 -9.73
CA PRO A 126 4.05 2.89 -11.02
C PRO A 126 3.30 2.14 -12.14
N GLY A 127 2.80 0.93 -11.91
CA GLY A 127 2.07 0.19 -12.94
C GLY A 127 0.71 0.76 -13.33
N SER A 128 0.21 1.80 -12.65
CA SER A 128 -0.95 2.57 -13.11
C SER A 128 -0.69 3.30 -14.42
N PHE A 129 0.58 3.43 -14.83
CA PHE A 129 0.94 3.78 -16.19
C PHE A 129 0.85 2.53 -17.08
N LEU A 130 -0.02 2.52 -18.10
CA LEU A 130 -0.17 1.36 -18.99
C LEU A 130 1.02 1.15 -19.95
N THR A 131 1.89 2.15 -20.06
CA THR A 131 3.10 2.14 -20.89
C THR A 131 4.25 2.78 -20.13
N ILE A 132 5.48 2.57 -20.56
CA ILE A 132 6.67 3.23 -19.99
C ILE A 132 7.44 4.02 -21.05
N LEU A 133 7.44 3.53 -22.29
CA LEU A 133 8.16 4.15 -23.39
C LEU A 133 7.26 5.12 -24.16
N LYS A 134 7.09 6.32 -23.59
CA LYS A 134 6.40 7.46 -24.21
C LYS A 134 7.17 8.74 -23.91
N VAL A 135 7.62 9.46 -24.94
CA VAL A 135 8.33 10.74 -24.80
C VAL A 135 7.34 11.86 -24.48
N TYR A 136 7.73 12.81 -23.63
CA TYR A 136 6.96 14.05 -23.42
C TYR A 136 7.45 15.15 -24.36
N GLY A 137 6.52 15.88 -24.98
CA GLY A 137 6.84 17.00 -25.88
C GLY A 137 7.46 16.56 -27.20
N SER A 138 8.33 17.41 -27.76
CA SER A 138 8.98 17.20 -29.06
C SER A 138 10.17 16.22 -28.96
N SER A 139 10.54 15.65 -30.11
CA SER A 139 11.69 14.74 -30.25
C SER A 139 12.96 15.34 -29.62
N GLY A 140 13.60 14.61 -28.70
CA GLY A 140 14.82 15.02 -27.99
C GLY A 140 14.68 15.32 -26.50
N SER A 141 13.46 15.30 -25.94
CA SER A 141 13.26 15.44 -24.49
C SER A 141 13.82 14.24 -23.71
N TYR A 142 14.65 14.50 -22.69
CA TYR A 142 15.09 13.48 -21.71
C TYR A 142 13.91 12.94 -20.88
N TYR A 143 12.86 13.76 -20.70
CA TYR A 143 11.69 13.41 -19.92
C TYR A 143 10.65 12.68 -20.78
N GLY A 144 10.18 11.56 -20.24
CA GLY A 144 9.08 10.79 -20.77
C GLY A 144 8.35 10.08 -19.65
N GLN A 145 7.46 9.16 -19.99
CA GLN A 145 6.63 8.43 -19.03
C GLN A 145 7.48 7.62 -18.04
N TRP A 146 8.69 7.18 -18.41
CA TRP A 146 9.69 6.63 -17.49
C TRP A 146 10.06 7.56 -16.33
N SER A 147 10.08 8.88 -16.56
CA SER A 147 10.38 9.85 -15.50
C SER A 147 9.22 9.99 -14.51
N ALA A 148 7.97 9.94 -15.00
CA ALA A 148 6.79 9.92 -14.14
C ALA A 148 6.66 8.60 -13.37
N VAL A 149 6.93 7.46 -14.02
CA VAL A 149 7.02 6.14 -13.38
C VAL A 149 8.07 6.13 -12.26
N GLY A 150 9.27 6.65 -12.53
CA GLY A 150 10.35 6.76 -11.55
C GLY A 150 9.97 7.67 -10.37
N ARG A 151 9.39 8.84 -10.66
CA ARG A 151 8.85 9.75 -9.63
C ARG A 151 7.81 9.06 -8.76
N THR A 152 6.84 8.38 -9.37
CA THR A 152 5.81 7.62 -8.67
C THR A 152 6.41 6.58 -7.73
N ALA A 153 7.43 5.82 -8.17
CA ALA A 153 8.11 4.84 -7.35
C ALA A 153 8.77 5.51 -6.12
N VAL A 154 9.50 6.60 -6.33
CA VAL A 154 10.18 7.35 -5.26
C VAL A 154 9.18 7.94 -4.26
N THR A 155 8.13 8.63 -4.74
CA THR A 155 7.13 9.23 -3.85
C THR A 155 6.39 8.16 -3.04
N THR A 156 6.12 6.99 -3.62
CA THR A 156 5.42 5.89 -2.95
C THR A 156 6.22 5.43 -1.73
N THR A 157 7.50 5.13 -1.93
CA THR A 157 8.38 4.68 -0.85
C THR A 157 8.63 5.77 0.20
N LEU A 158 8.85 7.02 -0.22
CA LEU A 158 9.04 8.12 0.74
C LEU A 158 7.82 8.32 1.64
N ALA A 159 6.60 8.27 1.09
CA ALA A 159 5.38 8.42 1.88
C ALA A 159 5.19 7.25 2.86
N GLY A 160 5.34 6.00 2.40
CA GLY A 160 5.22 4.82 3.27
C GLY A 160 6.26 4.80 4.38
N CYS A 161 7.54 5.04 4.06
CA CYS A 161 8.61 5.10 5.06
C CYS A 161 8.38 6.22 6.08
N THR A 162 7.95 7.40 5.63
CA THR A 162 7.70 8.52 6.54
C THR A 162 6.50 8.22 7.45
N ALA A 163 5.44 7.62 6.92
CA ALA A 163 4.29 7.21 7.73
C ALA A 163 4.67 6.12 8.74
N ALA A 164 5.52 5.17 8.36
CA ALA A 164 6.05 4.13 9.24
C ALA A 164 6.85 4.73 10.41
N LEU A 165 7.81 5.62 10.12
CA LEU A 165 8.62 6.30 11.14
C LEU A 165 7.76 7.20 12.04
N THR A 166 6.83 7.94 11.45
CA THR A 166 5.93 8.82 12.22
C THR A 166 5.04 7.99 13.14
N THR A 167 4.55 6.84 12.67
CA THR A 167 3.75 5.93 13.50
C THR A 167 4.61 5.29 14.60
N LEU A 168 5.83 4.85 14.28
CA LEU A 168 6.79 4.29 15.23
C LEU A 168 7.02 5.25 16.41
N PHE A 169 7.43 6.48 16.13
CA PHE A 169 7.71 7.48 17.17
C PHE A 169 6.43 8.04 17.80
N GLY A 170 5.39 8.32 17.01
CA GLY A 170 4.12 8.84 17.50
C GLY A 170 3.43 7.88 18.47
N LYS A 171 3.30 6.60 18.10
CA LYS A 171 2.74 5.58 18.99
C LYS A 171 3.64 5.31 20.19
N ARG A 172 4.97 5.37 20.04
CA ARG A 172 5.89 5.28 21.20
C ARG A 172 5.62 6.37 22.23
N LEU A 173 5.41 7.61 21.79
CA LEU A 173 5.11 8.74 22.68
C LEU A 173 3.74 8.60 23.36
N LEU A 174 2.75 8.02 22.67
CA LEU A 174 1.39 7.86 23.18
C LEU A 174 1.22 6.63 24.09
N ALA A 175 1.84 5.50 23.75
CA ALA A 175 1.63 4.22 24.40
C ALA A 175 2.78 3.80 25.33
N GLY A 176 3.97 4.41 25.19
CA GLY A 176 5.13 4.10 26.04
C GLY A 176 5.86 2.80 25.70
N HIS A 177 5.45 2.06 24.66
CA HIS A 177 6.10 0.85 24.14
C HIS A 177 6.23 0.89 22.61
N TRP A 178 7.10 0.05 22.05
CA TRP A 178 7.25 -0.11 20.61
C TRP A 178 6.37 -1.27 20.13
N ASN A 179 5.71 -1.12 18.99
CA ASN A 179 4.90 -2.18 18.41
C ASN A 179 5.07 -2.22 16.89
N VAL A 180 5.53 -3.37 16.38
CA VAL A 180 5.80 -3.56 14.96
C VAL A 180 4.53 -3.54 14.11
N THR A 181 3.40 -4.01 14.64
CA THR A 181 2.15 -4.05 13.86
C THR A 181 1.60 -2.64 13.60
N ASP A 182 1.76 -1.73 14.57
CA ASP A 182 1.41 -0.32 14.38
C ASP A 182 2.27 0.31 13.27
N VAL A 183 3.57 0.00 13.22
CA VAL A 183 4.48 0.49 12.17
C VAL A 183 4.07 -0.04 10.80
N CYS A 184 3.72 -1.32 10.70
CA CYS A 184 3.21 -1.94 9.48
C CYS A 184 1.92 -1.26 8.99
N ASN A 185 0.94 -1.02 9.86
CA ASN A 185 -0.29 -0.30 9.48
C ASN A 185 -0.01 1.15 9.09
N GLY A 186 0.89 1.83 9.81
CA GLY A 186 1.36 3.17 9.47
C GLY A 186 1.99 3.25 8.07
N LEU A 187 2.88 2.31 7.75
CA LEU A 187 3.51 2.17 6.44
C LEU A 187 2.45 2.04 5.33
N LEU A 188 1.51 1.11 5.51
CA LEU A 188 0.43 0.85 4.56
C LEU A 188 -0.52 2.05 4.41
N GLY A 189 -0.80 2.78 5.50
CA GLY A 189 -1.55 4.04 5.47
C GLY A 189 -0.85 5.14 4.67
N GLY A 190 0.47 5.23 4.76
CA GLY A 190 1.28 6.13 3.92
C GLY A 190 1.19 5.78 2.44
N PHE A 191 1.24 4.49 2.09
CA PHE A 191 1.05 4.06 0.71
C PHE A 191 -0.37 4.33 0.20
N ALA A 192 -1.40 4.10 1.02
CA ALA A 192 -2.77 4.43 0.67
C ALA A 192 -2.94 5.94 0.41
N ALA A 193 -2.37 6.79 1.27
CA ALA A 193 -2.47 8.24 1.12
C ALA A 193 -1.81 8.77 -0.15
N ILE A 194 -0.59 8.33 -0.48
CA ILE A 194 0.13 8.87 -1.65
C ILE A 194 -0.44 8.39 -2.98
N THR A 195 -1.23 7.31 -2.99
CA THR A 195 -1.73 6.65 -4.22
C THR A 195 -2.38 7.63 -5.20
N SER A 196 -3.21 8.57 -4.73
CA SER A 196 -3.88 9.53 -5.62
C SER A 196 -2.97 10.61 -6.24
N GLY A 197 -1.81 10.87 -5.63
CA GLY A 197 -0.93 11.99 -5.99
C GLY A 197 0.49 11.59 -6.39
N CYS A 198 0.85 10.30 -6.28
CA CYS A 198 2.21 9.79 -6.45
C CYS A 198 2.89 10.21 -7.76
N SER A 199 2.13 10.34 -8.85
CA SER A 199 2.67 10.74 -10.15
C SER A 199 2.81 12.26 -10.34
N VAL A 200 2.16 13.06 -9.50
CA VAL A 200 1.97 14.51 -9.70
C VAL A 200 2.50 15.39 -8.57
N VAL A 201 3.19 14.83 -7.58
CA VAL A 201 3.81 15.60 -6.49
C VAL A 201 5.33 15.49 -6.49
N ASP A 202 6.00 16.47 -5.92
CA ASP A 202 7.45 16.39 -5.70
C ASP A 202 7.80 15.40 -4.57
N PRO A 203 8.99 14.77 -4.60
CA PRO A 203 9.43 13.81 -3.58
C PRO A 203 9.37 14.34 -2.13
N TRP A 204 9.71 15.61 -1.91
CA TRP A 204 9.62 16.22 -0.57
C TRP A 204 8.18 16.30 -0.06
N ALA A 205 7.21 16.52 -0.96
CA ALA A 205 5.80 16.61 -0.60
C ALA A 205 5.26 15.23 -0.19
N ALA A 206 5.77 14.15 -0.80
CA ALA A 206 5.42 12.78 -0.40
C ALA A 206 5.82 12.45 1.05
N ILE A 207 6.93 13.01 1.54
CA ILE A 207 7.33 12.91 2.96
C ILE A 207 6.25 13.55 3.85
N VAL A 208 5.80 14.76 3.49
CA VAL A 208 4.72 15.46 4.21
C VAL A 208 3.42 14.66 4.18
N CYS A 209 3.07 14.08 3.02
CA CYS A 209 1.90 13.22 2.88
C CYS A 209 1.93 12.05 3.86
N GLY A 210 3.05 11.31 3.90
CA GLY A 210 3.25 10.18 4.80
C GLY A 210 3.22 10.57 6.27
N PHE A 211 3.87 11.67 6.64
CA PHE A 211 3.84 12.20 8.01
C PHE A 211 2.42 12.48 8.47
N VAL A 212 1.62 13.20 7.67
CA VAL A 212 0.23 13.51 8.03
C VAL A 212 -0.67 12.27 7.98
N ALA A 213 -0.43 11.35 7.04
CA ALA A 213 -1.19 10.10 6.93
C ALA A 213 -1.10 9.27 8.22
N ALA A 214 0.07 9.20 8.86
CA ALA A 214 0.22 8.53 10.15
C ALA A 214 -0.67 9.14 11.25
N TRP A 215 -0.75 10.47 11.32
CA TRP A 215 -1.62 11.16 12.28
C TRP A 215 -3.10 10.98 11.96
N VAL A 216 -3.46 10.94 10.67
CA VAL A 216 -4.82 10.62 10.22
C VAL A 216 -5.19 9.20 10.67
N LEU A 217 -4.31 8.22 10.45
CA LEU A 217 -4.52 6.84 10.90
C LEU A 217 -4.74 6.77 12.42
N ILE A 218 -3.82 7.37 13.20
CA ILE A 218 -3.92 7.39 14.67
C ILE A 218 -5.23 8.06 15.13
N GLY A 219 -5.60 9.18 14.50
CA GLY A 219 -6.84 9.90 14.80
C GLY A 219 -8.09 9.09 14.46
N CYS A 220 -8.12 8.45 13.29
CA CYS A 220 -9.20 7.57 12.88
C CYS A 220 -9.32 6.33 13.78
N ASN A 221 -8.20 5.76 14.25
CA ASN A 221 -8.22 4.65 15.20
C ASN A 221 -8.86 5.09 16.53
N LYS A 222 -8.48 6.26 17.05
CA LYS A 222 -9.07 6.81 18.28
C LYS A 222 -10.55 7.16 18.12
N LEU A 223 -10.96 7.63 16.95
CA LEU A 223 -12.37 7.86 16.63
C LEU A 223 -13.15 6.54 16.57
N ALA A 224 -12.61 5.51 15.92
CA ALA A 224 -13.21 4.18 15.88
C ALA A 224 -13.43 3.61 17.28
N GLU A 225 -12.44 3.73 18.16
CA GLU A 225 -12.57 3.33 19.56
C GLU A 225 -13.70 4.08 20.27
N LYS A 226 -13.79 5.40 20.09
CA LYS A 226 -14.86 6.21 20.70
C LYS A 226 -16.26 5.83 20.19
N CYS A 227 -16.35 5.39 18.94
CA CYS A 227 -17.59 4.94 18.31
C CYS A 227 -17.91 3.46 18.58
N ASN A 228 -17.12 2.76 19.40
CA ASN A 228 -17.20 1.30 19.57
C ASN A 228 -17.18 0.55 18.23
N TYR A 229 -16.39 1.04 17.28
CA TYR A 229 -16.18 0.42 15.97
C TYR A 229 -14.95 -0.47 16.03
N ASP A 230 -15.15 -1.75 15.72
CA ASP A 230 -14.09 -2.76 15.75
C ASP A 230 -13.75 -3.20 14.33
N ASP A 231 -12.63 -2.71 13.84
CA ASP A 231 -12.02 -3.14 12.58
C ASP A 231 -10.69 -3.86 12.90
N PRO A 232 -10.63 -5.20 12.77
CA PRO A 232 -9.43 -5.98 13.08
C PRO A 232 -8.17 -5.58 12.32
N LEU A 233 -8.34 -5.04 11.12
CA LEU A 233 -7.25 -4.68 10.22
C LEU A 233 -7.00 -3.18 10.18
N GLU A 234 -7.86 -2.40 10.85
CA GLU A 234 -7.92 -0.95 10.70
C GLU A 234 -8.15 -0.54 9.23
N ALA A 235 -8.83 -1.40 8.45
CA ALA A 235 -9.01 -1.22 7.01
C ALA A 235 -9.80 0.05 6.68
N ALA A 236 -10.84 0.40 7.44
CA ALA A 236 -11.61 1.63 7.25
C ALA A 236 -10.78 2.88 7.57
N GLN A 237 -9.98 2.84 8.63
CA GLN A 237 -9.11 3.94 9.07
C GLN A 237 -7.95 4.15 8.08
N LEU A 238 -7.39 3.04 7.58
CA LEU A 238 -6.30 3.03 6.63
C LEU A 238 -6.77 3.43 5.23
N HIS A 239 -7.69 2.66 4.62
CA HIS A 239 -8.13 2.92 3.26
C HIS A 239 -9.11 4.08 3.17
N GLY A 240 -10.08 4.17 4.07
CA GLY A 240 -11.05 5.26 4.10
C GLY A 240 -10.42 6.56 4.61
N GLY A 241 -9.82 6.53 5.80
CA GLY A 241 -9.20 7.71 6.42
C GLY A 241 -7.97 8.21 5.67
N CYS A 242 -6.93 7.39 5.54
CA CYS A 242 -5.70 7.82 4.87
C CYS A 242 -5.91 8.01 3.35
N GLY A 243 -6.80 7.24 2.72
CA GLY A 243 -7.17 7.45 1.32
C GLY A 243 -7.89 8.78 1.08
N ALA A 244 -8.82 9.17 1.97
CA ALA A 244 -9.45 10.50 1.90
C ALA A 244 -8.43 11.63 2.09
N TRP A 245 -7.50 11.47 3.04
CA TRP A 245 -6.37 12.40 3.18
C TRP A 245 -5.55 12.48 1.90
N GLY A 246 -5.28 11.34 1.24
CA GLY A 246 -4.58 11.29 -0.03
C GLY A 246 -5.23 12.17 -1.11
N LEU A 247 -6.54 12.04 -1.29
CA LEU A 247 -7.29 12.85 -2.28
C LEU A 247 -7.19 14.34 -1.96
N LEU A 248 -7.36 14.72 -0.69
CA LEU A 248 -7.19 16.12 -0.26
C LEU A 248 -5.75 16.59 -0.50
N PHE A 249 -4.75 15.80 -0.13
CA PHE A 249 -3.34 16.09 -0.31
C PHE A 249 -2.99 16.34 -1.78
N THR A 250 -3.49 15.52 -2.70
CA THR A 250 -3.33 15.73 -4.14
C THR A 250 -3.97 17.05 -4.59
N GLY A 251 -5.16 17.37 -4.06
CA GLY A 251 -5.81 18.67 -4.30
C GLY A 251 -5.02 19.88 -3.80
N LEU A 252 -4.11 19.69 -2.85
CA LEU A 252 -3.27 20.74 -2.28
C LEU A 252 -1.91 20.84 -2.98
N PHE A 253 -1.25 19.72 -3.27
CA PHE A 253 0.16 19.67 -3.65
C PHE A 253 0.46 19.19 -5.07
N ALA A 254 -0.55 18.81 -5.88
CA ALA A 254 -0.30 18.42 -7.28
C ALA A 254 0.38 19.55 -8.06
N LYS A 255 1.53 19.29 -8.66
CA LYS A 255 2.34 20.26 -9.40
C LYS A 255 1.85 20.34 -10.85
N GLY A 256 1.58 21.56 -11.34
CA GLY A 256 1.03 21.77 -12.68
C GLY A 256 1.81 21.07 -13.80
N VAL A 257 3.14 21.19 -13.78
CA VAL A 257 4.02 20.53 -14.78
C VAL A 257 3.81 19.01 -14.81
N TYR A 258 3.74 18.37 -13.63
CA TYR A 258 3.56 16.91 -13.57
C TYR A 258 2.12 16.50 -13.91
N VAL A 259 1.12 17.32 -13.59
CA VAL A 259 -0.26 17.10 -14.03
C VAL A 259 -0.35 17.13 -15.55
N ASP A 260 0.35 18.07 -16.19
CA ASP A 260 0.38 18.18 -17.65
C ASP A 260 1.17 17.03 -18.32
N GLU A 261 2.26 16.56 -17.70
CA GLU A 261 3.02 15.38 -18.15
C GLU A 261 2.17 14.10 -18.12
N VAL A 262 1.46 13.86 -17.01
CA VAL A 262 0.76 12.61 -16.73
C VAL A 262 -0.62 12.59 -17.37
N TYR A 263 -1.33 13.71 -17.28
CA TYR A 263 -2.73 13.83 -17.67
C TYR A 263 -2.97 14.84 -18.80
N GLY A 264 -1.91 15.29 -19.49
CA GLY A 264 -1.98 16.29 -20.55
C GLY A 264 -3.12 16.06 -21.54
N GLY A 265 -3.81 17.15 -21.89
CA GLY A 265 -4.90 17.19 -22.85
C GLY A 265 -5.06 18.62 -23.41
N PRO A 266 -6.10 18.88 -24.22
CA PRO A 266 -6.33 20.24 -24.72
C PRO A 266 -6.65 21.19 -23.55
N GLY A 267 -5.72 22.12 -23.28
CA GLY A 267 -5.84 23.14 -22.24
C GLY A 267 -5.05 22.85 -20.95
N LYS A 268 -4.87 23.88 -20.12
CA LYS A 268 -4.21 23.74 -18.80
C LYS A 268 -5.16 23.08 -17.81
N ARG A 269 -4.74 21.95 -17.23
CA ARG A 269 -5.53 21.29 -16.18
C ARG A 269 -5.38 22.02 -14.83
N PRO A 270 -6.44 22.01 -13.99
CA PRO A 270 -6.31 22.44 -12.61
C PRO A 270 -5.24 21.62 -11.88
N HIS A 271 -4.48 22.28 -11.01
CA HIS A 271 -3.46 21.65 -10.19
C HIS A 271 -3.60 22.11 -8.72
N GLY A 272 -2.68 21.70 -7.86
CA GLY A 272 -2.77 21.84 -6.42
C GLY A 272 -2.91 23.30 -5.97
N LEU A 273 -3.75 23.53 -4.96
CA LEU A 273 -4.01 24.85 -4.40
C LEU A 273 -2.72 25.57 -3.97
N PHE A 274 -1.84 24.87 -3.26
CA PHE A 274 -0.56 25.44 -2.79
C PHE A 274 0.49 25.54 -3.90
N MET A 275 0.24 24.92 -5.05
CA MET A 275 1.11 24.97 -6.22
C MET A 275 0.68 26.06 -7.22
N GLY A 276 -0.28 26.92 -6.85
CA GLY A 276 -0.78 28.02 -7.69
C GLY A 276 -1.97 27.65 -8.59
N GLY A 277 -2.53 26.44 -8.44
CA GLY A 277 -3.61 25.92 -9.32
C GLY A 277 -5.03 26.35 -8.95
N GLY A 278 -5.17 27.13 -7.88
CA GLY A 278 -6.46 27.56 -7.34
C GLY A 278 -7.24 26.43 -6.65
N GLY A 279 -8.47 26.72 -6.22
CA GLY A 279 -9.29 25.79 -5.44
C GLY A 279 -10.01 24.69 -6.24
N ARG A 280 -9.93 24.69 -7.58
CA ARG A 280 -10.72 23.80 -8.44
C ARG A 280 -10.37 22.32 -8.24
N LEU A 281 -9.08 21.97 -8.21
CA LEU A 281 -8.67 20.58 -8.01
C LEU A 281 -9.09 20.10 -6.61
N LEU A 282 -8.84 20.89 -5.57
CA LEU A 282 -9.26 20.56 -4.21
C LEU A 282 -10.78 20.33 -4.09
N ALA A 283 -11.58 21.21 -4.69
CA ALA A 283 -13.04 21.05 -4.72
C ALA A 283 -13.45 19.75 -5.43
N ALA A 284 -12.81 19.42 -6.56
CA ALA A 284 -13.06 18.17 -7.27
C ALA A 284 -12.72 16.94 -6.40
N GLN A 285 -11.61 16.99 -5.65
CA GLN A 285 -11.22 15.90 -4.75
C GLN A 285 -12.20 15.72 -3.58
N ILE A 286 -12.73 16.82 -3.02
CA ILE A 286 -13.78 16.77 -1.99
C ILE A 286 -15.06 16.14 -2.56
N VAL A 287 -15.50 16.56 -3.74
CA VAL A 287 -16.65 15.95 -4.43
C VAL A 287 -16.40 14.47 -4.68
N GLN A 288 -15.20 14.09 -5.09
CA GLN A 288 -14.84 12.69 -5.30
C GLN A 288 -14.94 11.86 -4.01
N ILE A 289 -14.49 12.37 -2.87
CA ILE A 289 -14.66 11.71 -1.57
C ILE A 289 -16.15 11.49 -1.28
N LEU A 290 -16.98 12.53 -1.42
CA LEU A 290 -18.42 12.44 -1.17
C LEU A 290 -19.12 11.44 -2.10
N VAL A 291 -18.76 11.44 -3.39
CA VAL A 291 -19.30 10.49 -4.38
C VAL A 291 -18.87 9.06 -4.07
N ILE A 292 -17.61 8.82 -3.70
CA ILE A 292 -17.13 7.49 -3.30
C ILE A 292 -17.89 7.01 -2.07
N CYS A 293 -18.00 7.84 -1.03
CA CYS A 293 -18.76 7.51 0.17
C CYS A 293 -20.22 7.18 -0.16
N GLY A 294 -20.89 8.04 -0.93
CA GLY A 294 -22.28 7.82 -1.35
C GLY A 294 -22.46 6.54 -2.15
N TRP A 295 -21.59 6.30 -3.15
CA TRP A 295 -21.64 5.10 -3.99
C TRP A 295 -21.44 3.83 -3.18
N VAL A 296 -20.43 3.78 -2.31
CA VAL A 296 -20.16 2.61 -1.47
C VAL A 296 -21.31 2.38 -0.49
N SER A 297 -21.85 3.42 0.15
CA SER A 297 -23.00 3.27 1.05
C SER A 297 -24.26 2.78 0.33
N VAL A 298 -24.55 3.27 -0.87
CA VAL A 298 -25.74 2.88 -1.65
C VAL A 298 -25.60 1.46 -2.23
N THR A 299 -24.40 1.04 -2.61
CA THR A 299 -24.20 -0.30 -3.21
C THR A 299 -23.97 -1.39 -2.17
N MET A 300 -23.13 -1.14 -1.17
CA MET A 300 -22.81 -2.12 -0.13
C MET A 300 -23.82 -2.13 1.02
N GLY A 301 -24.43 -0.98 1.35
CA GLY A 301 -25.41 -0.88 2.44
C GLY A 301 -26.58 -1.85 2.28
N PRO A 302 -27.30 -1.87 1.14
CA PRO A 302 -28.39 -2.81 0.91
C PRO A 302 -27.93 -4.27 0.87
N LEU A 303 -26.77 -4.56 0.30
CA LEU A 303 -26.19 -5.91 0.26
C LEU A 303 -25.96 -6.45 1.68
N PHE A 304 -25.20 -5.72 2.50
CA PHE A 304 -24.92 -6.13 3.88
C PHE A 304 -26.19 -6.13 4.74
N TYR A 305 -27.12 -5.20 4.51
CA TYR A 305 -28.41 -5.22 5.19
C TYR A 305 -29.23 -6.48 4.84
N GLY A 306 -29.26 -6.89 3.58
CA GLY A 306 -29.89 -8.12 3.13
C GLY A 306 -29.25 -9.36 3.76
N LEU A 307 -27.93 -9.46 3.71
CA LEU A 307 -27.19 -10.57 4.34
C LEU A 307 -27.38 -10.61 5.87
N HIS A 308 -27.51 -9.45 6.53
CA HIS A 308 -27.85 -9.36 7.94
C HIS A 308 -29.23 -9.95 8.23
N LYS A 309 -30.25 -9.57 7.43
CA LYS A 309 -31.62 -10.10 7.58
C LYS A 309 -31.69 -11.61 7.34
N LEU A 310 -30.84 -12.14 6.45
CA LEU A 310 -30.69 -13.57 6.21
C LEU A 310 -29.83 -14.29 7.27
N LYS A 311 -29.30 -13.56 8.28
CA LYS A 311 -28.41 -14.09 9.33
C LYS A 311 -27.16 -14.80 8.78
N LEU A 312 -26.67 -14.38 7.61
CA LEU A 312 -25.48 -14.94 6.96
C LEU A 312 -24.18 -14.22 7.34
N LEU A 313 -24.30 -13.05 7.97
CA LEU A 313 -23.15 -12.20 8.30
C LEU A 313 -22.46 -12.56 9.62
N ARG A 314 -23.09 -13.21 10.60
CA ARG A 314 -22.41 -13.42 11.89
C ARG A 314 -22.54 -14.86 12.33
N ILE A 315 -21.39 -15.45 12.67
CA ILE A 315 -21.32 -16.76 13.31
C ILE A 315 -21.95 -16.70 14.70
N SER A 316 -22.36 -17.86 15.23
CA SER A 316 -22.92 -17.92 16.59
C SER A 316 -21.86 -17.47 17.61
N SER A 317 -22.31 -16.96 18.76
CA SER A 317 -21.40 -16.60 19.86
C SER A 317 -20.61 -17.81 20.37
N GLU A 318 -21.21 -19.00 20.31
CA GLU A 318 -20.54 -20.26 20.66
C GLU A 318 -19.42 -20.58 19.68
N ASP A 319 -19.66 -20.49 18.37
CA ASP A 319 -18.65 -20.69 17.32
C ASP A 319 -17.53 -19.63 17.44
N GLU A 320 -17.86 -18.38 17.76
CA GLU A 320 -16.88 -17.29 17.95
C GLU A 320 -15.99 -17.53 19.20
N MET A 321 -16.56 -18.06 20.28
CA MET A 321 -15.81 -18.38 21.51
C MET A 321 -14.93 -19.62 21.37
N GLN A 322 -15.42 -20.67 20.69
CA GLN A 322 -14.69 -21.92 20.48
C GLN A 322 -13.60 -21.79 19.40
N GLY A 323 -13.83 -20.94 18.40
CA GLY A 323 -12.97 -20.76 17.24
C GLY A 323 -13.36 -21.71 16.09
N MET A 324 -13.33 -21.18 14.87
CA MET A 324 -13.82 -21.90 13.69
C MET A 324 -12.96 -23.10 13.27
N ASP A 325 -11.69 -23.15 13.66
CA ASP A 325 -10.86 -24.35 13.47
C ASP A 325 -11.53 -25.57 14.13
N MET A 326 -12.01 -25.40 15.36
CA MET A 326 -12.69 -26.45 16.12
C MET A 326 -14.09 -26.75 15.58
N THR A 327 -14.88 -25.70 15.28
CA THR A 327 -16.31 -25.89 14.95
C THR A 327 -16.57 -26.20 13.48
N ARG A 328 -15.66 -25.85 12.56
CA ARG A 328 -15.82 -26.01 11.11
C ARG A 328 -14.75 -26.88 10.45
N HIS A 329 -13.54 -26.94 11.00
CA HIS A 329 -12.41 -27.66 10.41
C HIS A 329 -12.02 -28.94 11.16
N GLY A 330 -12.73 -29.28 12.24
CA GLY A 330 -12.61 -30.59 12.91
C GLY A 330 -11.34 -30.79 13.72
N GLY A 331 -10.59 -29.72 14.03
CA GLY A 331 -9.37 -29.78 14.83
C GLY A 331 -8.57 -28.49 14.76
N PHE A 332 -7.52 -28.41 15.58
CA PHE A 332 -6.62 -27.26 15.56
C PHE A 332 -5.75 -27.27 14.31
N ALA A 333 -5.79 -26.20 13.52
CA ALA A 333 -4.90 -26.02 12.38
C ALA A 333 -3.44 -25.78 12.81
N TYR A 334 -3.22 -25.34 14.05
CA TYR A 334 -1.92 -25.04 14.65
C TYR A 334 -1.99 -25.22 16.17
N ALA A 335 -0.88 -25.61 16.80
CA ALA A 335 -0.79 -25.78 18.25
C ALA A 335 -0.89 -24.40 18.95
N TYR A 336 -1.92 -24.21 19.76
CA TYR A 336 -2.06 -23.04 20.61
C TYR A 336 -1.15 -23.22 21.83
N HIS A 337 0.02 -22.59 21.82
CA HIS A 337 0.72 -22.30 23.06
C HIS A 337 0.11 -21.02 23.63
N ASP A 338 -0.95 -21.17 24.42
CA ASP A 338 -1.41 -20.08 25.29
C ASP A 338 -0.29 -19.87 26.32
N GLU A 339 0.60 -18.90 26.07
CA GLU A 339 1.62 -18.45 27.03
C GLU A 339 1.00 -17.91 28.34
N ASP A 340 -0.32 -17.74 28.39
CA ASP A 340 -1.08 -17.38 29.58
C ASP A 340 -1.31 -18.56 30.55
N ASP A 341 -0.97 -19.80 30.16
CA ASP A 341 -1.15 -21.00 31.00
C ASP A 341 0.13 -21.38 31.79
N LEU A 342 0.73 -20.39 32.47
CA LEU A 342 1.81 -20.61 33.45
C LEU A 342 1.33 -21.35 34.73
N SER A 343 0.09 -21.83 34.76
CA SER A 343 -0.52 -22.46 35.94
C SER A 343 -0.27 -23.97 36.07
N MET A 344 0.34 -24.62 35.08
CA MET A 344 0.61 -26.06 35.13
C MET A 344 2.02 -26.46 34.68
N LYS A 345 3.00 -26.31 35.61
CA LYS A 345 4.02 -27.29 36.04
C LYS A 345 5.41 -26.69 36.32
N PRO A 346 6.18 -27.28 37.26
CA PRO A 346 7.35 -26.65 37.86
C PRO A 346 8.66 -26.96 37.11
N SER A 347 9.65 -26.11 37.39
CA SER A 347 11.11 -26.29 37.26
C SER A 347 11.73 -26.28 35.85
N GLY A 348 12.55 -25.26 35.58
CA GLY A 348 13.53 -25.29 34.48
C GLY A 348 14.21 -23.96 34.14
N VAL A 349 15.27 -23.63 34.89
CA VAL A 349 16.34 -22.66 34.57
C VAL A 349 15.95 -21.16 34.51
N MET A 350 15.95 -20.50 35.67
CA MET A 350 16.18 -19.05 35.72
C MET A 350 17.64 -18.75 35.38
N MET A 351 17.89 -17.98 34.32
CA MET A 351 19.21 -17.37 34.12
C MET A 351 19.47 -16.36 35.23
N ARG A 352 20.44 -16.68 36.10
CA ARG A 352 20.90 -15.78 37.16
C ARG A 352 21.67 -14.62 36.54
N ARG A 353 21.25 -13.39 36.88
CA ARG A 353 21.97 -12.16 36.57
C ARG A 353 23.38 -12.25 37.15
N VAL A 354 24.40 -12.18 36.30
CA VAL A 354 25.81 -12.09 36.73
C VAL A 354 26.05 -10.66 37.18
N GLU A 355 26.23 -10.45 38.48
CA GLU A 355 26.72 -9.20 39.04
C GLU A 355 28.26 -9.19 39.07
N PRO A 356 28.92 -8.03 38.96
CA PRO A 356 30.37 -7.95 38.88
C PRO A 356 31.01 -8.34 40.22
N THR A 357 31.93 -9.30 40.16
CA THR A 357 32.67 -9.83 41.31
C THR A 357 33.53 -8.75 41.96
N SER A 358 33.18 -8.35 43.18
CA SER A 358 34.09 -7.62 44.07
C SER A 358 33.99 -8.21 45.48
N ALA A 359 34.83 -9.21 45.76
CA ALA A 359 35.39 -9.51 47.08
C ALA A 359 36.26 -10.77 47.00
N SER A 360 37.47 -10.65 47.51
CA SER A 360 38.52 -11.68 47.67
C SER A 360 38.13 -12.80 48.65
N PRO A 361 38.65 -14.04 48.48
CA PRO A 361 38.36 -15.15 49.38
C PRO A 361 39.29 -15.16 50.60
N THR A 362 38.73 -15.24 51.80
CA THR A 362 39.45 -15.68 53.00
C THR A 362 39.13 -17.15 53.28
N SER A 363 40.20 -17.93 53.37
CA SER A 363 40.34 -19.32 53.82
C SER A 363 39.53 -19.70 55.05
N TYR A 364 39.08 -20.95 55.14
CA TYR A 364 39.33 -21.83 56.30
C TYR A 364 39.12 -23.31 55.93
N GLU A 365 40.20 -24.09 56.10
CA GLU A 365 40.21 -25.55 56.20
C GLU A 365 39.48 -26.00 57.48
N ASN A 366 38.76 -27.12 57.42
CA ASN A 366 39.04 -28.33 58.20
C ASN A 366 37.96 -29.41 58.01
N SER A 367 38.41 -30.55 57.47
CA SER A 367 37.84 -31.91 57.68
C SER A 367 38.27 -32.40 59.09
N PRO A 368 37.86 -33.56 59.69
CA PRO A 368 37.43 -34.80 59.02
C PRO A 368 36.41 -35.72 59.75
N ALA A 369 36.22 -36.91 59.13
CA ALA A 369 35.71 -38.20 59.64
C ALA A 369 34.17 -38.37 59.60
N VAL A 370 33.59 -39.45 59.06
CA VAL A 370 34.02 -40.83 58.77
C VAL A 370 33.46 -41.28 57.42
#